data_AF-A0A504JFG1-F1
#
_entry.id   AF-A0A504JFG1-F1
#
_cell.length_a   1.000
_cell.length_b   1.000
_cell.length_c   1.000
_cell.angle_alpha   90.00
_cell.angle_beta   90.00
_cell.angle_gamma   90.00
#
_symmetry.space_group_name_H-M   'P 1'
#
loop_
_entity.id
_entity.type
_entity.pdbx_description
1 polymer ?
#
loop_
_entity_poly.entity_id
_entity_poly.type
_entity_poly.pdbx_seq_one_letter_code
_entity_poly.pdbx_strand_id
1 'polypeptide(L)'
;MRFKNSITILIFTLFISLVGVQNVNAQVEEKCLIDVCVDEIRKYDSNEMFDLFESKGEKVFDAWQVLYRADPDINRMKVSLLEEIEEYLSFTGKSVDDVVEEIKNVELGYEAWKLKNINNPQSTTILSVDELLASVNYSTSKKKSLERDLALSNELTEKLSNNPDMLEAWNLFYDINVSDKLRTDVSNLWAMTAYIKNIEKQNFSFSVESFNRFVKDKIDKDAYVESILFPTKKYGGIKIREELLSEVPLVTAKVSSPQYSGASKFGAYEIRIQNERIEYLTVDDNSKSVWKPLNGEQLDDVNFVFTNDGRLKIGHGHYNLSGESRTVISAGKLVIKNGKVTEVSNFSGHYQPSIDNLNKISEVFKELKVADENFRVFERPYSRKTESD
;
A
#
# COMPACT_ATOMS: atom_id res chain seq x y z
N MET A 1 -12.73 -30.15 -14.55
CA MET A 1 -12.53 -29.51 -13.23
C MET A 1 -11.31 -30.07 -12.48
N ARG A 2 -11.15 -31.40 -12.32
CA ARG A 2 -9.99 -32.03 -11.64
C ARG A 2 -8.59 -31.63 -12.14
N PHE A 3 -8.44 -31.26 -13.41
CA PHE A 3 -7.14 -30.89 -14.00
C PHE A 3 -6.63 -29.49 -13.56
N LYS A 4 -7.52 -28.56 -13.20
CA LYS A 4 -7.12 -27.24 -12.66
C LYS A 4 -6.53 -27.40 -11.25
N ASN A 5 -7.17 -28.22 -10.41
CA ASN A 5 -6.73 -28.44 -9.03
C ASN A 5 -5.31 -29.03 -8.96
N SER A 6 -4.95 -29.95 -9.86
CA SER A 6 -3.60 -30.56 -9.87
C SER A 6 -2.48 -29.56 -10.22
N ILE A 7 -2.74 -28.58 -11.10
CA ILE A 7 -1.74 -27.58 -11.50
C ILE A 7 -1.60 -26.51 -10.41
N THR A 8 -2.72 -26.03 -9.85
CA THR A 8 -2.71 -25.05 -8.75
C THR A 8 -2.01 -25.59 -7.51
N ILE A 9 -2.23 -26.87 -7.17
CA ILE A 9 -1.55 -27.53 -6.05
C ILE A 9 -0.04 -27.61 -6.29
N LEU A 10 0.40 -27.95 -7.51
CA LEU A 10 1.82 -28.03 -7.83
C LEU A 10 2.50 -26.66 -7.70
N ILE A 11 1.83 -25.60 -8.17
CA ILE A 11 2.30 -24.21 -8.07
C ILE A 11 2.37 -23.78 -6.60
N PHE A 12 1.38 -24.13 -5.79
CA PHE A 12 1.34 -23.81 -4.36
C PHE A 12 2.44 -24.52 -3.57
N THR A 13 2.64 -25.82 -3.78
CA THR A 13 3.75 -26.58 -3.17
C THR A 13 5.11 -25.98 -3.57
N LEU A 14 5.27 -25.58 -4.84
CA LEU A 14 6.47 -24.87 -5.30
C LEU A 14 6.64 -23.51 -4.64
N PHE A 15 5.56 -22.75 -4.46
CA PHE A 15 5.58 -21.41 -3.88
C PHE A 15 6.02 -21.46 -2.42
N ILE A 16 5.44 -22.33 -1.60
CA ILE A 16 5.84 -22.47 -0.18
C ILE A 16 7.26 -23.03 -0.07
N SER A 17 7.61 -24.01 -0.89
CA SER A 17 8.97 -24.59 -0.90
C SER A 17 10.05 -23.57 -1.27
N LEU A 18 9.71 -22.55 -2.08
CA LEU A 18 10.65 -21.49 -2.47
C LEU A 18 10.89 -20.47 -1.36
N VAL A 19 9.91 -20.24 -0.49
CA VAL A 19 9.95 -19.23 0.57
C VAL A 19 10.69 -19.75 1.81
N GLY A 20 10.57 -21.04 2.15
CA GLY A 20 11.23 -21.68 3.31
C GLY A 20 12.75 -21.94 3.21
N VAL A 21 13.48 -21.34 2.26
CA VAL A 21 14.87 -21.74 1.94
C VAL A 21 15.94 -21.14 2.89
N GLN A 22 15.58 -20.40 3.95
CA GLN A 22 16.58 -19.66 4.74
C GLN A 22 17.12 -20.30 6.04
N ASN A 23 16.75 -21.52 6.44
CA ASN A 23 17.36 -22.16 7.63
C ASN A 23 17.38 -23.70 7.58
N VAL A 24 18.58 -24.30 7.44
CA VAL A 24 18.74 -25.74 7.13
C VAL A 24 18.27 -26.70 8.25
N ASN A 25 18.27 -26.27 9.52
CA ASN A 25 17.81 -27.11 10.63
C ASN A 25 16.31 -26.95 10.97
N ALA A 26 15.70 -25.81 10.66
CA ALA A 26 14.24 -25.62 10.78
C ALA A 26 13.48 -26.32 9.63
N GLN A 27 14.16 -26.54 8.50
CA GLN A 27 13.58 -27.09 7.28
C GLN A 27 13.01 -28.50 7.39
N VAL A 28 13.49 -29.34 8.31
CA VAL A 28 13.00 -30.74 8.38
C VAL A 28 11.62 -30.79 9.03
N GLU A 29 11.42 -30.06 10.13
CA GLU A 29 10.12 -29.97 10.80
C GLU A 29 9.12 -29.18 9.96
N GLU A 30 9.56 -28.06 9.36
CA GLU A 30 8.70 -27.20 8.56
C GLU A 30 8.21 -27.87 7.27
N LYS A 31 9.08 -28.63 6.59
CA LYS A 31 8.68 -29.41 5.42
C LYS A 31 7.61 -30.45 5.75
N CYS A 32 7.70 -31.07 6.93
CA CYS A 32 6.68 -32.01 7.40
C CYS A 32 5.32 -31.32 7.60
N LEU A 33 5.31 -30.10 8.15
CA LEU A 33 4.08 -29.32 8.36
C LEU A 33 3.43 -28.86 7.05
N ILE A 34 4.22 -28.47 6.06
CA ILE A 34 3.71 -28.07 4.75
C ILE A 34 2.99 -29.24 4.07
N ASP A 35 3.60 -30.42 4.08
CA ASP A 35 3.00 -31.62 3.48
C ASP A 35 1.67 -31.97 4.19
N VAL A 36 1.63 -31.86 5.52
CA VAL A 36 0.40 -32.06 6.31
C VAL A 36 -0.68 -31.03 5.94
N CYS A 37 -0.33 -29.75 5.84
CA CYS A 37 -1.26 -28.69 5.47
C CYS A 37 -1.85 -28.92 4.07
N VAL A 38 -0.99 -29.26 3.09
CA VAL A 38 -1.42 -29.54 1.71
C VAL A 38 -2.38 -30.73 1.67
N ASP A 39 -2.12 -31.78 2.45
CA ASP A 39 -3.00 -32.95 2.51
C ASP A 39 -4.34 -32.64 3.20
N GLU A 40 -4.38 -31.73 4.18
CA GLU A 40 -5.63 -31.24 4.75
C GLU A 40 -6.44 -30.42 3.75
N ILE A 41 -5.80 -29.49 3.01
CA ILE A 41 -6.45 -28.70 1.95
C ILE A 41 -7.09 -29.63 0.91
N ARG A 42 -6.37 -30.68 0.49
CA ARG A 42 -6.87 -31.68 -0.47
C ARG A 42 -8.10 -32.44 0.04
N LYS A 43 -8.14 -32.75 1.33
CA LYS A 43 -9.27 -33.47 1.94
C LYS A 43 -10.52 -32.61 2.07
N TYR A 44 -10.34 -31.30 2.28
CA TYR A 44 -11.45 -30.37 2.51
C TYR A 44 -12.17 -29.95 1.21
N ASP A 45 -11.53 -30.07 0.04
CA ASP A 45 -12.09 -29.83 -1.31
C ASP A 45 -12.92 -28.52 -1.42
N SER A 46 -12.43 -27.44 -0.82
CA SER A 46 -13.08 -26.12 -0.87
C SER A 46 -12.28 -25.15 -1.74
N ASN A 47 -12.90 -24.64 -2.81
CA ASN A 47 -12.32 -23.57 -3.64
C ASN A 47 -11.98 -22.34 -2.79
N GLU A 48 -12.78 -22.04 -1.76
CA GLU A 48 -12.59 -20.89 -0.88
C GLU A 48 -11.26 -20.97 -0.10
N MET A 49 -10.89 -22.18 0.34
CA MET A 49 -9.59 -22.40 1.00
C MET A 49 -8.42 -22.22 0.03
N PHE A 50 -8.56 -22.67 -1.22
CA PHE A 50 -7.54 -22.45 -2.24
C PHE A 50 -7.37 -20.96 -2.55
N ASP A 51 -8.48 -20.23 -2.73
CA ASP A 51 -8.46 -18.79 -3.00
C ASP A 51 -7.82 -18.02 -1.84
N LEU A 52 -8.10 -18.42 -0.59
CA LEU A 52 -7.49 -17.85 0.60
C LEU A 52 -5.97 -18.06 0.64
N PHE A 53 -5.51 -19.29 0.43
CA PHE A 53 -4.09 -19.61 0.42
C PHE A 53 -3.35 -19.02 -0.79
N GLU A 54 -3.98 -18.93 -1.96
CA GLU A 54 -3.43 -18.27 -3.15
C GLU A 54 -3.26 -16.77 -2.92
N SER A 55 -4.22 -16.13 -2.25
CA SER A 55 -4.20 -14.68 -2.03
C SER A 55 -3.28 -14.24 -0.88
N LYS A 56 -3.20 -15.01 0.21
CA LYS A 56 -2.49 -14.60 1.43
C LYS A 56 -1.24 -15.43 1.76
N GLY A 57 -1.03 -16.57 1.11
CA GLY A 57 0.21 -17.36 1.16
C GLY A 57 0.69 -17.70 2.57
N GLU A 58 1.89 -17.24 2.90
CA GLU A 58 2.60 -17.49 4.17
C GLU A 58 1.78 -17.12 5.40
N LYS A 59 1.04 -16.01 5.36
CA LYS A 59 0.26 -15.54 6.52
C LYS A 59 -0.85 -16.50 6.94
N VAL A 60 -1.51 -17.11 5.96
CA VAL A 60 -2.56 -18.11 6.22
C VAL A 60 -1.95 -19.44 6.63
N PHE A 61 -0.73 -19.74 6.14
CA PHE A 61 0.02 -20.89 6.63
C PHE A 61 0.44 -20.71 8.10
N ASP A 62 0.90 -19.53 8.51
CA ASP A 62 1.18 -19.20 9.91
C ASP A 62 -0.07 -19.35 10.77
N ALA A 63 -1.21 -18.84 10.30
CA ALA A 63 -2.47 -19.00 10.99
C ALA A 63 -2.89 -20.47 11.13
N TRP A 64 -2.70 -21.26 10.08
CA TRP A 64 -2.92 -22.70 10.10
C TRP A 64 -1.98 -23.40 11.09
N GLN A 65 -0.69 -23.02 11.14
CA GLN A 65 0.28 -23.56 12.09
C GLN A 65 -0.13 -23.30 13.54
N VAL A 66 -0.62 -22.09 13.85
CA VAL A 66 -1.11 -21.74 15.18
C VAL A 66 -2.22 -22.71 15.60
N LEU A 67 -3.26 -22.87 14.77
CA LEU A 67 -4.38 -23.76 15.09
C LEU A 67 -3.93 -25.22 15.15
N TYR A 68 -3.10 -25.67 14.20
CA TYR A 68 -2.57 -27.03 14.16
C TYR A 68 -1.80 -27.41 15.43
N ARG A 69 -0.99 -26.49 15.97
CA ARG A 69 -0.11 -26.75 17.12
C ARG A 69 -0.78 -26.49 18.47
N ALA A 70 -1.78 -25.61 18.51
CA ALA A 70 -2.39 -25.17 19.76
C ALA A 70 -3.69 -25.90 20.10
N ASP A 71 -4.49 -26.26 19.09
CA ASP A 71 -5.80 -26.89 19.28
C ASP A 71 -6.05 -27.94 18.19
N PRO A 72 -5.50 -29.17 18.33
CA PRO A 72 -5.54 -30.17 17.27
C PRO A 72 -6.96 -30.64 16.92
N ASP A 73 -7.93 -30.44 17.82
CA ASP A 73 -9.33 -30.82 17.66
C ASP A 73 -10.16 -29.78 16.89
N ILE A 74 -9.65 -28.57 16.67
CA ILE A 74 -10.36 -27.52 15.95
C ILE A 74 -10.42 -27.78 14.43
N ASN A 75 -11.54 -27.42 13.80
CA ASN A 75 -11.64 -27.38 12.34
C ASN A 75 -10.88 -26.20 11.74
N ARG A 76 -9.55 -26.29 11.75
CA ARG A 76 -8.59 -25.32 11.18
C ARG A 76 -8.70 -25.11 9.67
N MET A 77 -9.58 -25.85 8.98
CA MET A 77 -9.89 -25.64 7.55
C MET A 77 -11.09 -24.73 7.32
N LYS A 78 -11.60 -24.11 8.39
CA LYS A 78 -12.62 -23.06 8.29
C LYS A 78 -11.95 -21.72 8.00
N VAL A 79 -12.21 -21.16 6.81
CA VAL A 79 -11.66 -19.88 6.32
C VAL A 79 -11.72 -18.78 7.38
N SER A 80 -12.88 -18.59 8.02
CA SER A 80 -13.04 -17.55 9.03
C SER A 80 -12.08 -17.66 10.22
N LEU A 81 -11.68 -18.88 10.62
CA LEU A 81 -10.74 -19.06 11.74
C LEU A 81 -9.31 -18.70 11.36
N LEU A 82 -8.93 -19.03 10.12
CA LEU A 82 -7.61 -18.69 9.61
C LEU A 82 -7.48 -17.18 9.42
N GLU A 83 -8.53 -16.51 8.95
CA GLU A 83 -8.56 -15.05 8.84
C GLU A 83 -8.48 -14.38 10.21
N GLU A 84 -9.21 -14.89 11.21
CA GLU A 84 -9.18 -14.39 12.59
C GLU A 84 -7.77 -14.48 13.20
N ILE A 85 -7.08 -15.62 13.07
CA ILE A 85 -5.70 -15.76 13.56
C ILE A 85 -4.72 -14.92 12.73
N GLU A 86 -4.88 -14.88 11.41
CA GLU A 86 -4.01 -14.08 10.53
C GLU A 86 -4.08 -12.59 10.88
N GLU A 87 -5.29 -12.10 11.13
CA GLU A 87 -5.53 -10.74 11.60
C GLU A 87 -4.91 -10.53 12.98
N TYR A 88 -5.07 -11.47 13.91
CA TYR A 88 -4.47 -11.39 15.25
C TYR A 88 -2.93 -11.36 15.22
N LEU A 89 -2.29 -12.23 14.43
CA LEU A 89 -0.85 -12.26 14.24
C LEU A 89 -0.36 -10.96 13.61
N SER A 90 -1.06 -10.48 12.57
CA SER A 90 -0.74 -9.21 11.90
C SER A 90 -0.89 -8.01 12.85
N PHE A 91 -1.93 -8.01 13.69
CA PHE A 91 -2.24 -6.93 14.62
C PHE A 91 -1.26 -6.88 15.80
N THR A 92 -0.96 -8.03 16.39
CA THR A 92 -0.11 -8.10 17.60
C THR A 92 1.39 -8.16 17.29
N GLY A 93 1.76 -8.56 16.08
CA GLY A 93 3.16 -8.80 15.69
C GLY A 93 3.83 -9.94 16.45
N LYS A 94 3.04 -10.77 17.15
CA LYS A 94 3.52 -11.95 17.88
C LYS A 94 3.97 -13.04 16.92
N SER A 95 4.92 -13.87 17.36
CA SER A 95 5.31 -15.05 16.59
C SER A 95 4.22 -16.13 16.64
N VAL A 96 4.26 -17.07 15.70
CA VAL A 96 3.42 -18.28 15.73
C VAL A 96 3.54 -18.99 17.08
N ASP A 97 4.76 -19.12 17.61
CA ASP A 97 5.02 -19.79 18.89
C ASP A 97 4.35 -19.08 20.07
N ASP A 98 4.40 -17.75 20.11
CA ASP A 98 3.76 -16.96 21.18
C ASP A 98 2.25 -17.18 21.20
N VAL A 99 1.60 -17.13 20.03
CA VAL A 99 0.14 -17.31 19.93
C VAL A 99 -0.26 -18.76 20.24
N VAL A 100 0.56 -19.73 19.83
CA VAL A 100 0.36 -21.14 20.20
C VAL A 100 0.35 -21.32 21.72
N GLU A 101 1.33 -20.74 22.41
CA GLU A 101 1.40 -20.82 23.88
C GLU A 101 0.25 -20.06 24.54
N GLU A 102 -0.21 -18.94 23.99
CA GLU A 102 -1.38 -18.23 24.51
C GLU A 102 -2.66 -19.05 24.43
N ILE A 103 -2.90 -19.74 23.32
CA ILE A 103 -4.07 -20.61 23.16
C ILE A 103 -3.98 -21.79 24.12
N LYS A 104 -2.82 -22.44 24.23
CA LYS A 104 -2.61 -23.57 25.16
C LYS A 104 -2.76 -23.20 26.63
N ASN A 105 -2.45 -21.96 26.99
CA ASN A 105 -2.61 -21.47 28.36
C ASN A 105 -4.07 -21.15 28.74
N VAL A 106 -5.02 -21.34 27.81
CA VAL A 106 -6.46 -21.25 28.09
C VAL A 106 -7.04 -22.66 28.18
N GLU A 107 -7.64 -23.00 29.33
CA GLU A 107 -8.11 -24.36 29.68
C GLU A 107 -9.11 -24.98 28.68
N LEU A 108 -9.72 -24.16 27.82
CA LEU A 108 -10.71 -24.55 26.81
C LEU A 108 -10.25 -24.30 25.35
N GLY A 109 -8.94 -24.19 25.12
CA GLY A 109 -8.36 -24.09 23.78
C GLY A 109 -8.71 -22.81 23.03
N TYR A 110 -8.78 -22.91 21.69
CA TYR A 110 -8.91 -21.76 20.81
C TYR A 110 -10.21 -20.97 21.05
N GLU A 111 -11.35 -21.62 21.26
CA GLU A 111 -12.63 -20.91 21.37
C GLU A 111 -12.67 -19.98 22.60
N ALA A 112 -12.12 -20.41 23.73
CA ALA A 112 -12.01 -19.56 24.91
C ALA A 112 -10.89 -18.51 24.77
N TRP A 113 -9.78 -18.87 24.10
CA TRP A 113 -8.76 -17.90 23.77
C TRP A 113 -9.30 -16.80 22.83
N LYS A 114 -10.11 -17.16 21.83
CA LYS A 114 -10.79 -16.26 20.90
C LYS A 114 -11.72 -15.32 21.64
N LEU A 115 -12.57 -15.83 22.53
CA LEU A 115 -13.43 -15.00 23.38
C LEU A 115 -12.63 -13.99 24.22
N LYS A 116 -11.45 -14.40 24.68
CA LYS A 116 -10.58 -13.58 25.52
C LYS A 116 -9.72 -12.58 24.74
N ASN A 117 -9.31 -12.87 23.51
CA ASN A 117 -8.25 -12.12 22.81
C ASN A 117 -8.67 -11.54 21.46
N ILE A 118 -9.53 -12.23 20.72
CA ILE A 118 -10.06 -11.73 19.43
C ILE A 118 -11.34 -10.92 19.69
N ASN A 119 -12.23 -11.43 20.53
CA ASN A 119 -13.49 -10.76 20.89
C ASN A 119 -13.34 -9.79 22.06
N ASN A 120 -12.17 -9.75 22.70
CA ASN A 120 -11.87 -8.86 23.81
C ASN A 120 -10.39 -8.46 23.76
N PRO A 121 -9.97 -7.64 22.79
CA PRO A 121 -8.58 -7.18 22.73
C PRO A 121 -8.29 -6.40 24.02
N GLN A 122 -7.66 -7.05 24.99
CA GLN A 122 -7.29 -6.54 26.31
C GLN A 122 -8.20 -5.44 26.88
N SER A 123 -9.39 -5.74 27.41
CA SER A 123 -10.07 -4.93 28.44
C SER A 123 -9.82 -3.40 28.34
N THR A 124 -9.90 -2.84 27.14
CA THR A 124 -10.00 -1.40 26.98
C THR A 124 -11.41 -1.13 27.43
N THR A 125 -11.55 -0.42 28.56
CA THR A 125 -12.83 0.08 29.03
C THR A 125 -13.64 0.52 27.83
N ILE A 126 -14.73 -0.20 27.53
CA ILE A 126 -15.60 0.14 26.41
C ILE A 126 -16.07 1.55 26.68
N LEU A 127 -15.59 2.50 25.87
CA LEU A 127 -15.95 3.88 26.06
C LEU A 127 -17.41 4.03 25.69
N SER A 128 -18.21 4.54 26.62
CA SER A 128 -19.54 5.05 26.30
C SER A 128 -19.44 6.15 25.24
N VAL A 129 -20.53 6.42 24.53
CA VAL A 129 -20.59 7.53 23.57
C VAL A 129 -20.17 8.86 24.22
N ASP A 130 -20.58 9.09 25.47
CA ASP A 130 -20.20 10.30 26.20
C ASP A 130 -18.69 10.37 26.48
N GLU A 131 -18.05 9.24 26.80
CA GLU A 131 -16.59 9.15 27.00
C GLU A 131 -15.83 9.34 25.68
N LEU A 132 -16.30 8.74 24.58
CA LEU A 132 -15.76 8.99 23.25
C LEU A 132 -15.82 10.49 22.91
N LEU A 133 -16.98 11.11 23.10
CA LEU A 133 -17.15 12.54 22.85
C LEU A 133 -16.32 13.42 23.78
N ALA A 134 -16.03 12.97 25.01
CA ALA A 134 -15.17 13.68 25.96
C ALA A 134 -13.69 13.58 25.59
N SER A 135 -13.25 12.48 24.96
CA SER A 135 -11.86 12.28 24.54
C SER A 135 -11.42 13.24 23.42
N VAL A 136 -12.37 13.76 22.63
CA VAL A 136 -12.10 14.64 21.48
C VAL A 136 -12.05 16.12 21.88
N ASN A 137 -11.41 16.39 23.02
CA ASN A 137 -11.59 17.57 23.88
C ASN A 137 -11.18 18.95 23.31
N TYR A 138 -10.82 19.04 22.03
CA TYR A 138 -10.15 20.21 21.45
C TYR A 138 -11.07 21.20 20.72
N SER A 139 -12.28 20.81 20.27
CA SER A 139 -13.25 21.79 19.74
C SER A 139 -14.71 21.31 19.72
N THR A 140 -15.64 22.24 19.97
CA THR A 140 -17.10 21.99 19.86
C THR A 140 -17.49 21.49 18.47
N SER A 141 -16.80 21.95 17.41
CA SER A 141 -17.08 21.49 16.05
C SER A 141 -16.65 20.04 15.82
N LYS A 142 -15.52 19.62 16.42
CA LYS A 142 -15.01 18.25 16.32
C LYS A 142 -15.92 17.28 17.06
N LYS A 143 -16.32 17.63 18.28
CA LYS A 143 -17.31 16.86 19.06
C LYS A 143 -18.63 16.67 18.31
N LYS A 144 -19.20 17.76 17.77
CA LYS A 144 -20.44 17.68 16.96
C LYS A 144 -20.27 16.82 15.71
N SER A 145 -19.10 16.86 15.10
CA SER A 145 -18.83 16.01 13.94
C SER A 145 -18.72 14.54 14.32
N LEU A 146 -18.06 14.21 15.44
CA LEU A 146 -18.01 12.82 15.94
C LEU A 146 -19.40 12.32 16.27
N GLU A 147 -20.19 13.12 17.00
CA GLU A 147 -21.57 12.78 17.35
C GLU A 147 -22.43 12.45 16.13
N ARG A 148 -22.34 13.28 15.08
CA ARG A 148 -23.02 13.03 13.80
C ARG A 148 -22.50 11.76 13.12
N ASP A 149 -21.18 11.56 13.05
CA ASP A 149 -20.58 10.41 12.38
C ASP A 149 -20.93 9.08 13.10
N LEU A 150 -20.93 9.07 14.44
CA LEU A 150 -21.38 7.94 15.27
C LEU A 150 -22.86 7.62 15.02
N ALA A 151 -23.71 8.64 14.89
CA ALA A 151 -25.13 8.45 14.60
C ALA A 151 -25.42 7.86 13.21
N LEU A 152 -24.44 7.92 12.28
CA LEU A 152 -24.57 7.35 10.94
C LEU A 152 -24.21 5.86 10.87
N SER A 153 -23.47 5.33 11.85
CA SER A 153 -22.98 3.94 11.83
C SER A 153 -22.82 3.34 13.23
N ASN A 154 -23.66 2.35 13.54
CA ASN A 154 -23.53 1.55 14.77
C ASN A 154 -22.18 0.80 14.80
N GLU A 155 -21.73 0.31 13.65
CA GLU A 155 -20.44 -0.37 13.51
C GLU A 155 -19.28 0.57 13.86
N LEU A 156 -19.30 1.80 13.35
CA LEU A 156 -18.30 2.81 13.69
C LEU A 156 -18.28 3.07 15.19
N THR A 157 -19.46 3.21 15.81
CA THR A 157 -19.59 3.42 17.26
C THR A 157 -18.96 2.28 18.04
N GLU A 158 -19.32 1.03 17.73
CA GLU A 158 -18.76 -0.15 18.37
C GLU A 158 -17.23 -0.19 18.24
N LYS A 159 -16.70 0.04 17.02
CA LYS A 159 -15.26 -0.04 16.76
C LYS A 159 -14.47 1.08 17.45
N LEU A 160 -14.96 2.31 17.43
CA LEU A 160 -14.32 3.43 18.14
C LEU A 160 -14.36 3.26 19.66
N SER A 161 -15.47 2.76 20.21
CA SER A 161 -15.62 2.48 21.64
C SER A 161 -14.63 1.43 22.16
N ASN A 162 -14.25 0.48 21.30
CA ASN A 162 -13.40 -0.65 21.65
C ASN A 162 -11.93 -0.45 21.25
N ASN A 163 -11.59 0.60 20.49
CA ASN A 163 -10.25 0.79 19.95
C ASN A 163 -9.80 2.27 19.96
N PRO A 164 -8.98 2.68 20.95
CA PRO A 164 -8.49 4.06 21.02
C PRO A 164 -7.63 4.46 19.82
N ASP A 165 -6.90 3.53 19.19
CA ASP A 165 -6.07 3.83 18.01
C ASP A 165 -6.95 4.19 16.80
N MET A 166 -8.16 3.61 16.69
CA MET A 166 -9.11 4.00 15.64
C MET A 166 -9.70 5.39 15.90
N LEU A 167 -9.87 5.77 17.17
CA LEU A 167 -10.30 7.12 17.52
C LEU A 167 -9.23 8.16 17.19
N GLU A 168 -7.95 7.81 17.35
CA GLU A 168 -6.84 8.63 16.85
C GLU A 168 -6.86 8.76 15.33
N ALA A 169 -7.08 7.66 14.59
CA ALA A 169 -7.25 7.70 13.14
C ALA A 169 -8.44 8.57 12.70
N TRP A 170 -9.58 8.48 13.39
CA TRP A 170 -10.74 9.33 13.13
C TRP A 170 -10.42 10.81 13.39
N ASN A 171 -9.72 11.09 14.50
CA ASN A 171 -9.27 12.44 14.86
C ASN A 171 -8.37 13.02 13.77
N LEU A 172 -7.45 12.22 13.24
CA LEU A 172 -6.57 12.59 12.14
C LEU A 172 -7.37 12.93 10.87
N PHE A 173 -8.31 12.07 10.48
CA PHE A 173 -9.20 12.30 9.33
C PHE A 173 -10.02 13.59 9.46
N TYR A 174 -10.52 13.90 10.66
CA TYR A 174 -11.16 15.18 10.90
C TYR A 174 -10.19 16.35 10.69
N ASP A 175 -8.99 16.27 11.26
CA ASP A 175 -8.04 17.39 11.26
C ASP A 175 -7.51 17.72 9.84
N ILE A 176 -7.41 16.72 8.96
CA ILE A 176 -7.06 16.93 7.54
C ILE A 176 -8.24 17.37 6.67
N ASN A 177 -9.47 17.35 7.21
CA ASN A 177 -10.71 17.70 6.51
C ASN A 177 -10.93 16.84 5.25
N VAL A 178 -10.89 15.52 5.39
CA VAL A 178 -11.39 14.56 4.38
C VAL A 178 -12.92 14.44 4.46
N SER A 179 -13.54 13.82 3.46
CA SER A 179 -14.98 13.62 3.47
C SER A 179 -15.48 12.73 4.61
N ASP A 180 -16.76 12.89 4.93
CA ASP A 180 -17.46 12.03 5.88
C ASP A 180 -17.41 10.56 5.44
N LYS A 181 -17.46 10.27 4.13
CA LYS A 181 -17.33 8.91 3.61
C LYS A 181 -16.00 8.27 4.04
N LEU A 182 -14.88 8.96 3.88
CA LEU A 182 -13.59 8.39 4.26
C LEU A 182 -13.50 8.16 5.76
N ARG A 183 -14.06 9.10 6.54
CA ARG A 183 -13.97 9.14 7.99
C ARG A 183 -14.94 8.21 8.72
N THR A 184 -16.05 7.85 8.10
CA THR A 184 -17.07 6.95 8.67
C THR A 184 -16.88 5.49 8.25
N ASP A 185 -16.07 5.23 7.23
CA ASP A 185 -15.75 3.88 6.78
C ASP A 185 -14.72 3.23 7.71
N VAL A 186 -15.17 2.20 8.42
CA VAL A 186 -14.37 1.42 9.39
C VAL A 186 -13.11 0.85 8.76
N SER A 187 -13.15 0.46 7.47
CA SER A 187 -12.00 -0.10 6.77
C SER A 187 -10.89 0.94 6.58
N ASN A 188 -11.27 2.20 6.32
CA ASN A 188 -10.30 3.30 6.18
C ASN A 188 -9.63 3.64 7.50
N LEU A 189 -10.39 3.62 8.60
CA LEU A 189 -9.86 3.85 9.95
C LEU A 189 -8.85 2.77 10.33
N TRP A 190 -9.18 1.50 10.09
CA TRP A 190 -8.26 0.38 10.29
C TRP A 190 -6.99 0.51 9.45
N ALA A 191 -7.13 0.83 8.16
CA ALA A 191 -5.99 1.03 7.28
C ALA A 191 -5.08 2.17 7.78
N MET A 192 -5.66 3.26 8.30
CA MET A 192 -4.88 4.37 8.85
C MET A 192 -4.17 3.98 10.14
N THR A 193 -4.86 3.29 11.06
CA THR A 193 -4.24 2.75 12.27
C THR A 193 -3.07 1.82 11.94
N ALA A 194 -3.24 0.92 10.95
CA ALA A 194 -2.17 0.03 10.50
C ALA A 194 -0.99 0.80 9.86
N TYR A 195 -1.28 1.83 9.07
CA TYR A 195 -0.26 2.69 8.47
C TYR A 195 0.59 3.41 9.54
N ILE A 196 -0.05 4.00 10.55
CA ILE A 196 0.63 4.66 11.67
C ILE A 196 1.55 3.66 12.40
N LYS A 197 1.01 2.49 12.78
CA LYS A 197 1.80 1.43 13.46
C LYS A 197 2.98 0.94 12.61
N ASN A 198 2.81 0.83 11.29
CA ASN A 198 3.89 0.41 10.40
C ASN A 198 5.02 1.44 10.32
N ILE A 199 4.71 2.75 10.33
CA ILE A 199 5.71 3.82 10.42
C ILE A 199 6.52 3.68 11.71
N GLU A 200 5.83 3.47 12.84
CA GLU A 200 6.46 3.33 14.15
C GLU A 200 7.34 2.08 14.25
N LYS A 201 6.88 0.95 13.69
CA LYS A 201 7.65 -0.31 13.60
C LYS A 201 8.97 -0.13 12.84
N GLN A 202 9.04 0.81 11.91
CA GLN A 202 10.25 1.15 11.16
C GLN A 202 11.16 2.15 11.89
N ASN A 203 10.91 2.41 13.18
CA ASN A 203 11.61 3.39 14.03
C ASN A 203 11.46 4.85 13.54
N PHE A 204 10.38 5.17 12.84
CA PHE A 204 10.01 6.55 12.51
C PHE A 204 8.89 7.03 13.44
N SER A 205 8.88 8.30 13.81
CA SER A 205 7.75 8.88 14.56
C SER A 205 6.68 9.39 13.60
N PHE A 206 5.44 8.95 13.77
CA PHE A 206 4.31 9.57 13.09
C PHE A 206 4.04 10.96 13.70
N SER A 207 3.89 11.97 12.86
CA SER A 207 3.59 13.34 13.27
C SER A 207 2.32 13.79 12.57
N VAL A 208 1.24 13.95 13.32
CA VAL A 208 -0.06 14.46 12.83
C VAL A 208 0.14 15.79 12.10
N GLU A 209 0.94 16.70 12.65
CA GLU A 209 1.23 17.98 12.02
C GLU A 209 1.89 17.82 10.65
N SER A 210 2.87 16.91 10.55
CA SER A 210 3.58 16.64 9.30
C SER A 210 2.65 15.99 8.27
N PHE A 211 1.86 14.99 8.69
CA PHE A 211 0.86 14.35 7.83
C PHE A 211 -0.16 15.36 7.32
N ASN A 212 -0.70 16.19 8.22
CA ASN A 212 -1.65 17.25 7.87
C ASN A 212 -1.07 18.22 6.85
N ARG A 213 0.21 18.60 6.99
CA ARG A 213 0.90 19.44 6.03
C ARG A 213 0.94 18.81 4.63
N PHE A 214 1.14 17.50 4.53
CA PHE A 214 1.15 16.80 3.24
C PHE A 214 -0.23 16.66 2.60
N VAL A 215 -1.29 16.48 3.41
CA VAL A 215 -2.66 16.29 2.90
C VAL A 215 -3.37 17.62 2.64
N LYS A 216 -3.14 18.65 3.45
CA LYS A 216 -3.91 19.90 3.42
C LYS A 216 -3.93 20.56 2.04
N ASP A 217 -2.82 20.45 1.32
CA ASP A 217 -2.58 21.17 0.07
C ASP A 217 -3.01 20.37 -1.18
N LYS A 218 -3.61 19.18 -0.96
CA LYS A 218 -4.09 18.29 -2.01
C LYS A 218 -5.45 18.74 -2.54
N ILE A 219 -5.62 18.70 -3.87
CA ILE A 219 -6.88 19.06 -4.56
C ILE A 219 -7.99 18.13 -4.12
N ASP A 220 -7.68 16.84 -4.20
CA ASP A 220 -8.55 15.75 -3.79
C ASP A 220 -7.85 15.03 -2.65
N LYS A 221 -8.20 15.45 -1.42
CA LYS A 221 -7.61 14.90 -0.20
C LYS A 221 -8.00 13.44 0.01
N ASP A 222 -9.25 13.11 -0.32
CA ASP A 222 -9.78 11.76 -0.17
C ASP A 222 -8.99 10.79 -1.03
N ALA A 223 -8.85 11.09 -2.33
CA ALA A 223 -8.08 10.23 -3.22
C ALA A 223 -6.59 10.14 -2.82
N TYR A 224 -6.02 11.21 -2.25
CA TYR A 224 -4.65 11.17 -1.74
C TYR A 224 -4.53 10.23 -0.55
N VAL A 225 -5.40 10.39 0.45
CA VAL A 225 -5.40 9.55 1.64
C VAL A 225 -5.72 8.11 1.25
N GLU A 226 -6.71 7.85 0.40
CA GLU A 226 -6.98 6.50 -0.12
C GLU A 226 -5.74 5.87 -0.76
N SER A 227 -4.88 6.65 -1.44
CA SER A 227 -3.64 6.11 -2.02
C SER A 227 -2.54 5.78 -1.01
N ILE A 228 -2.60 6.37 0.18
CA ILE A 228 -1.73 6.02 1.30
C ILE A 228 -2.25 4.74 1.96
N LEU A 229 -3.57 4.66 2.15
CA LEU A 229 -4.24 3.56 2.82
C LEU A 229 -4.27 2.27 2.00
N PHE A 230 -4.44 2.41 0.68
CA PHE A 230 -4.62 1.29 -0.23
C PHE A 230 -3.59 1.37 -1.35
N PRO A 231 -2.57 0.50 -1.37
CA PRO A 231 -1.54 0.50 -2.41
C PRO A 231 -2.08 0.36 -3.85
N THR A 232 -3.28 -0.22 -4.00
CA THR A 232 -3.97 -0.35 -5.29
C THR A 232 -4.59 0.95 -5.79
N LYS A 233 -4.87 1.90 -4.89
CA LYS A 233 -5.42 3.21 -5.22
C LYS A 233 -4.26 4.15 -5.54
N LYS A 234 -4.23 4.66 -6.76
CA LYS A 234 -3.18 5.58 -7.21
C LYS A 234 -3.70 7.01 -7.20
N TYR A 235 -3.08 7.85 -6.40
CA TYR A 235 -3.32 9.29 -6.44
C TYR A 235 -2.43 10.01 -7.44
N GLY A 236 -2.97 11.09 -7.99
CA GLY A 236 -2.28 11.99 -8.89
C GLY A 236 -1.95 11.39 -10.26
N GLY A 237 -1.25 12.20 -11.04
CA GLY A 237 -0.86 11.92 -12.41
C GLY A 237 -1.95 12.18 -13.45
N ILE A 238 -1.51 12.32 -14.69
CA ILE A 238 -2.37 12.65 -15.84
C ILE A 238 -2.61 11.37 -16.62
N LYS A 239 -3.87 11.01 -16.84
CA LYS A 239 -4.21 9.89 -17.71
C LYS A 239 -3.81 10.24 -19.15
N ILE A 240 -2.94 9.41 -19.71
CA ILE A 240 -2.47 9.53 -21.08
C ILE A 240 -3.34 8.62 -21.94
N ARG A 241 -3.58 9.06 -23.17
CA ARG A 241 -4.31 8.27 -24.18
C ARG A 241 -3.58 6.96 -24.43
N GLU A 242 -4.34 5.86 -24.49
CA GLU A 242 -3.79 4.52 -24.59
C GLU A 242 -3.02 4.33 -25.90
N GLU A 243 -3.51 4.93 -27.00
CA GLU A 243 -2.85 4.92 -28.30
C GLU A 243 -1.38 5.37 -28.23
N LEU A 244 -1.09 6.42 -27.44
CA LEU A 244 0.26 6.97 -27.27
C LEU A 244 1.21 6.04 -26.50
N LEU A 245 0.66 5.11 -25.71
CA LEU A 245 1.44 4.21 -24.87
C LEU A 245 1.48 2.78 -25.40
N SER A 246 0.61 2.44 -26.34
CA SER A 246 0.41 1.07 -26.85
C SER A 246 1.67 0.40 -27.38
N GLU A 247 2.61 1.19 -27.91
CA GLU A 247 3.87 0.67 -28.45
C GLU A 247 5.03 0.70 -27.44
N VAL A 248 4.84 1.28 -26.26
CA VAL A 248 5.92 1.43 -25.26
C VAL A 248 6.10 0.12 -24.49
N PRO A 249 7.26 -0.55 -24.58
CA PRO A 249 7.48 -1.82 -23.89
C PRO A 249 7.53 -1.61 -22.37
N LEU A 250 6.90 -2.51 -21.61
CA LEU A 250 6.94 -2.46 -20.15
C LEU A 250 8.37 -2.61 -19.61
N VAL A 251 8.64 -1.90 -18.52
CA VAL A 251 9.91 -1.90 -17.80
C VAL A 251 9.71 -2.63 -16.46
N THR A 252 10.63 -3.53 -16.14
CA THR A 252 10.61 -4.30 -14.88
C THR A 252 11.59 -3.69 -13.87
N ALA A 253 11.23 -3.76 -12.59
CA ALA A 253 12.09 -3.42 -11.47
C ALA A 253 13.30 -4.37 -11.37
N LYS A 254 14.48 -3.84 -11.04
CA LYS A 254 15.74 -4.61 -10.91
C LYS A 254 15.83 -5.40 -9.59
N VAL A 255 15.23 -4.89 -8.54
CA VAL A 255 15.28 -5.42 -7.17
C VAL A 255 13.91 -5.24 -6.54
N SER A 256 13.53 -6.09 -5.58
CA SER A 256 12.23 -5.99 -4.90
C SER A 256 12.15 -4.87 -3.86
N SER A 257 13.29 -4.29 -3.46
CA SER A 257 13.37 -3.38 -2.33
C SER A 257 13.73 -1.95 -2.77
N PRO A 258 13.11 -0.90 -2.18
CA PRO A 258 13.36 0.49 -2.54
C PRO A 258 14.76 0.96 -2.12
N GLN A 259 15.32 1.91 -2.88
CA GLN A 259 16.40 2.77 -2.39
C GLN A 259 15.76 3.96 -1.66
N TYR A 260 15.85 3.98 -0.33
CA TYR A 260 15.32 5.08 0.49
C TYR A 260 16.24 6.31 0.42
N SER A 261 15.72 7.41 -0.12
CA SER A 261 16.35 8.74 -0.12
C SER A 261 15.78 9.73 0.95
N GLY A 262 15.09 9.22 1.98
CA GLY A 262 14.56 10.03 3.10
C GLY A 262 13.17 10.65 2.86
N ALA A 263 12.31 10.60 3.90
CA ALA A 263 10.88 10.89 3.83
C ALA A 263 10.48 12.29 3.34
N SER A 264 11.36 13.28 3.48
CA SER A 264 11.06 14.70 3.27
C SER A 264 10.89 15.14 1.82
N LYS A 265 11.18 14.28 0.85
CA LYS A 265 11.06 14.61 -0.58
C LYS A 265 10.13 13.69 -1.36
N PHE A 266 9.44 12.74 -0.75
CA PHE A 266 8.70 11.74 -1.53
C PHE A 266 7.30 12.17 -1.95
N GLY A 267 6.91 11.78 -3.15
CA GLY A 267 5.52 11.89 -3.61
C GLY A 267 5.40 12.31 -5.08
N ALA A 268 4.22 12.05 -5.65
CA ALA A 268 3.81 12.65 -6.90
C ALA A 268 3.36 14.09 -6.66
N TYR A 269 3.78 15.00 -7.54
CA TYR A 269 3.17 16.32 -7.65
C TYR A 269 1.76 16.19 -8.21
N GLU A 270 0.85 17.05 -7.73
CA GLU A 270 -0.39 17.36 -8.43
C GLU A 270 -0.02 18.08 -9.71
N ILE A 271 -0.13 17.41 -10.86
CA ILE A 271 0.20 17.99 -12.16
C ILE A 271 -1.01 18.09 -13.07
N ARG A 272 -0.96 19.04 -13.99
CA ARG A 272 -1.83 19.13 -15.16
C ARG A 272 -1.04 19.57 -16.38
N ILE A 273 -1.58 19.33 -17.57
CA ILE A 273 -1.08 19.94 -18.80
C ILE A 273 -2.08 21.02 -19.22
N GLN A 274 -1.65 22.28 -19.20
CA GLN A 274 -2.45 23.41 -19.64
C GLN A 274 -1.59 24.32 -20.52
N ASN A 275 -2.14 24.77 -21.65
CA ASN A 275 -1.44 25.60 -22.63
C ASN A 275 -0.07 25.00 -23.01
N GLU A 276 -0.06 23.69 -23.25
CA GLU A 276 1.13 22.93 -23.64
C GLU A 276 2.27 22.97 -22.60
N ARG A 277 1.94 23.22 -21.33
CA ARG A 277 2.90 23.26 -20.21
C ARG A 277 2.45 22.33 -19.10
N ILE A 278 3.42 21.65 -18.50
CA ILE A 278 3.25 20.93 -17.25
C ILE A 278 3.24 21.97 -16.12
N GLU A 279 2.11 22.05 -15.46
CA GLU A 279 1.95 22.85 -14.24
C GLU A 279 1.84 21.90 -13.05
N TYR A 280 2.35 22.33 -11.90
CA TYR A 280 2.13 21.66 -10.64
C TYR A 280 1.38 22.56 -9.68
N LEU A 281 0.58 21.94 -8.80
CA LEU A 281 -0.09 22.65 -7.74
C LEU A 281 0.89 22.90 -6.59
N THR A 282 1.00 24.15 -6.19
CA THR A 282 1.69 24.58 -4.97
C THR A 282 0.75 25.42 -4.13
N VAL A 283 1.16 25.75 -2.92
CA VAL A 283 0.50 26.74 -2.08
C VAL A 283 1.33 28.02 -2.04
N ASP A 284 0.66 29.17 -2.11
CA ASP A 284 1.30 30.49 -1.96
C ASP A 284 1.42 30.91 -0.49
N ASP A 285 2.04 32.06 -0.24
CA ASP A 285 2.26 32.60 1.11
C ASP A 285 0.95 32.84 1.89
N ASN A 286 -0.19 32.90 1.19
CA ASN A 286 -1.52 33.08 1.78
C ASN A 286 -2.28 31.75 1.98
N SER A 287 -1.58 30.61 1.92
CA SER A 287 -2.20 29.28 1.99
C SER A 287 -3.22 29.00 0.89
N LYS A 288 -3.15 29.70 -0.25
CA LYS A 288 -4.02 29.45 -1.40
C LYS A 288 -3.32 28.51 -2.39
N SER A 289 -4.04 27.49 -2.85
CA SER A 289 -3.58 26.61 -3.92
C SER A 289 -3.47 27.37 -5.25
N VAL A 290 -2.30 27.29 -5.88
CA VAL A 290 -1.99 27.98 -7.15
C VAL A 290 -1.25 27.03 -8.06
N TRP A 291 -1.61 27.04 -9.34
CA TRP A 291 -0.88 26.32 -10.38
C TRP A 291 0.31 27.14 -10.84
N LYS A 292 1.49 26.54 -10.85
CA LYS A 292 2.71 27.16 -11.37
C LYS A 292 3.33 26.25 -12.43
N PRO A 293 3.98 26.80 -13.46
CA PRO A 293 4.81 26.01 -14.36
C PRO A 293 5.83 25.21 -13.56
N LEU A 294 5.94 23.90 -13.84
CA LEU A 294 6.92 23.05 -13.18
C LEU A 294 8.32 23.41 -13.67
N ASN A 295 9.28 23.44 -12.74
CA ASN A 295 10.69 23.68 -13.03
C ASN A 295 11.54 22.63 -12.30
N GLY A 296 12.59 22.17 -12.96
CA GLY A 296 13.66 21.33 -12.45
C GLY A 296 14.89 21.61 -13.30
N GLU A 297 15.85 22.33 -12.73
CA GLU A 297 17.00 22.88 -13.46
C GLU A 297 18.08 21.83 -13.71
N GLN A 298 18.10 20.77 -12.90
CA GLN A 298 19.02 19.65 -13.00
C GLN A 298 18.25 18.36 -13.24
N LEU A 299 18.92 17.41 -13.91
CA LEU A 299 18.33 16.11 -14.22
C LEU A 299 17.89 15.36 -12.96
N ASP A 300 18.52 15.63 -11.81
CA ASP A 300 18.18 14.98 -10.54
C ASP A 300 17.01 15.64 -9.78
N ASP A 301 16.48 16.75 -10.29
CA ASP A 301 15.43 17.50 -9.60
C ASP A 301 14.08 16.82 -9.73
N VAL A 302 13.78 16.22 -10.89
CA VAL A 302 12.44 15.73 -11.21
C VAL A 302 12.47 14.31 -11.78
N ASN A 303 11.73 13.40 -11.15
CA ASN A 303 11.51 12.03 -11.64
C ASN A 303 10.15 11.92 -12.32
N PHE A 304 10.02 11.01 -13.27
CA PHE A 304 8.74 10.62 -13.86
C PHE A 304 8.53 9.11 -13.84
N VAL A 305 7.27 8.69 -13.81
CA VAL A 305 6.82 7.31 -14.04
C VAL A 305 5.55 7.34 -14.90
N PHE A 306 5.54 6.57 -15.99
CA PHE A 306 4.31 6.17 -16.67
C PHE A 306 3.86 4.85 -16.07
N THR A 307 2.75 4.87 -15.34
CA THR A 307 2.25 3.70 -14.61
C THR A 307 1.52 2.73 -15.55
N ASN A 308 1.36 1.46 -15.13
CA ASN A 308 0.66 0.43 -15.92
C ASN A 308 -0.79 0.79 -16.26
N ASP A 309 -1.44 1.63 -15.45
CA ASP A 309 -2.77 2.19 -15.70
C ASP A 309 -2.74 3.40 -16.65
N GLY A 310 -1.62 3.66 -17.33
CA GLY A 310 -1.45 4.69 -18.35
C GLY A 310 -1.46 6.12 -17.81
N ARG A 311 -1.04 6.35 -16.56
CA ARG A 311 -0.92 7.69 -15.99
C ARG A 311 0.53 8.16 -15.98
N LEU A 312 0.78 9.39 -16.41
CA LEU A 312 2.04 10.09 -16.20
C LEU A 312 2.04 10.69 -14.79
N LYS A 313 2.97 10.25 -13.95
CA LYS A 313 3.26 10.85 -12.64
C LYS A 313 4.63 11.50 -12.66
N ILE A 314 4.73 12.67 -12.04
CA ILE A 314 5.96 13.44 -11.92
C ILE A 314 6.15 13.81 -10.45
N GLY A 315 7.38 13.76 -9.95
CA GLY A 315 7.68 14.07 -8.55
C GLY A 315 9.04 13.51 -8.15
N HIS A 316 9.15 12.92 -6.97
CA HIS A 316 10.41 12.32 -6.53
C HIS A 316 10.28 10.85 -6.13
N GLY A 317 11.29 10.06 -6.51
CA GLY A 317 11.40 8.64 -6.18
C GLY A 317 10.53 7.75 -7.07
N HIS A 318 11.13 7.00 -7.99
CA HIS A 318 10.38 6.15 -8.94
C HIS A 318 9.54 5.07 -8.26
N TYR A 319 10.04 4.46 -7.18
CA TYR A 319 9.31 3.44 -6.42
C TYR A 319 7.96 3.99 -5.90
N ASN A 320 7.98 5.18 -5.32
CA ASN A 320 6.79 5.82 -4.77
C ASN A 320 5.85 6.30 -5.87
N LEU A 321 6.39 6.93 -6.92
CA LEU A 321 5.59 7.35 -8.07
C LEU A 321 4.85 6.16 -8.69
N SER A 322 5.48 4.98 -8.72
CA SER A 322 4.88 3.75 -9.26
C SER A 322 3.80 3.12 -8.37
N GLY A 323 3.77 3.46 -7.07
CA GLY A 323 3.00 2.72 -6.07
C GLY A 323 3.57 1.32 -5.85
N GLU A 324 4.88 1.20 -5.70
CA GLU A 324 5.59 -0.06 -5.42
C GLU A 324 5.41 -1.13 -6.52
N SER A 325 5.11 -0.70 -7.74
CA SER A 325 4.79 -1.61 -8.83
C SER A 325 6.04 -2.31 -9.35
N ARG A 326 5.97 -3.65 -9.48
CA ARG A 326 7.06 -4.45 -10.09
C ARG A 326 7.32 -4.10 -11.56
N THR A 327 6.31 -3.58 -12.24
CA THR A 327 6.39 -3.15 -13.64
C THR A 327 5.79 -1.77 -13.82
N VAL A 328 6.33 -1.01 -14.76
CA VAL A 328 5.82 0.30 -15.20
C VAL A 328 5.92 0.40 -16.72
N ILE A 329 5.19 1.31 -17.35
CA ILE A 329 5.36 1.57 -18.79
C ILE A 329 6.71 2.23 -19.04
N SER A 330 7.09 3.18 -18.19
CA SER A 330 8.43 3.79 -18.22
C SER A 330 8.72 4.54 -16.93
N ALA A 331 10.00 4.82 -16.66
CA ALA A 331 10.45 5.63 -15.55
C ALA A 331 11.77 6.31 -15.89
N GLY A 332 12.00 7.50 -15.33
CA GLY A 332 13.23 8.21 -15.62
C GLY A 332 13.28 9.59 -14.99
N LYS A 333 14.13 10.46 -15.51
CA LYS A 333 14.31 11.81 -15.00
C LYS A 333 14.05 12.85 -16.06
N LEU A 334 13.63 14.03 -15.63
CA LEU A 334 13.31 15.18 -16.48
C LEU A 334 14.12 16.40 -16.03
N VAL A 335 14.56 17.20 -17.01
CA VAL A 335 14.84 18.63 -16.82
C VAL A 335 13.65 19.38 -17.39
N ILE A 336 13.07 20.28 -16.61
CA ILE A 336 11.86 21.01 -16.99
C ILE A 336 12.09 22.50 -16.76
N LYS A 337 11.81 23.32 -17.78
CA LYS A 337 11.89 24.77 -17.69
C LYS A 337 10.56 25.38 -18.11
N ASN A 338 9.96 26.17 -17.23
CA ASN A 338 8.70 26.86 -17.48
C ASN A 338 7.57 25.91 -17.92
N GLY A 339 7.53 24.71 -17.34
CA GLY A 339 6.59 23.65 -17.67
C GLY A 339 6.85 22.91 -18.98
N LYS A 340 7.95 23.21 -19.69
CA LYS A 340 8.39 22.46 -20.87
C LYS A 340 9.52 21.51 -20.50
N VAL A 341 9.43 20.26 -20.94
CA VAL A 341 10.50 19.27 -20.78
C VAL A 341 11.63 19.64 -21.74
N THR A 342 12.79 19.98 -21.21
CA THR A 342 13.98 20.28 -22.01
C THR A 342 14.87 19.07 -22.15
N GLU A 343 14.89 18.17 -21.17
CA GLU A 343 15.65 16.91 -21.25
C GLU A 343 14.85 15.76 -20.62
N VAL A 344 14.94 14.57 -21.23
CA VAL A 344 14.43 13.30 -20.68
C VAL A 344 15.56 12.29 -20.62
N SER A 345 15.58 11.46 -19.58
CA SER A 345 16.51 10.34 -19.48
C SER A 345 15.87 9.07 -18.96
N ASN A 346 16.47 7.93 -19.25
CA ASN A 346 16.12 6.63 -18.65
C ASN A 346 16.78 6.40 -17.29
N PHE A 347 17.19 7.47 -16.59
CA PHE A 347 17.87 7.38 -15.29
C PHE A 347 16.87 7.01 -14.20
N SER A 348 16.51 5.73 -14.15
CA SER A 348 15.79 5.15 -13.04
C SER A 348 16.74 4.31 -12.17
N GLY A 349 16.72 4.55 -10.86
CA GLY A 349 17.48 3.73 -9.91
C GLY A 349 16.95 2.30 -9.94
N HIS A 350 15.66 2.18 -9.62
CA HIS A 350 14.95 0.92 -9.43
C HIS A 350 14.51 0.22 -10.73
N TYR A 351 14.20 0.97 -11.79
CA TYR A 351 13.79 0.40 -13.08
C TYR A 351 14.94 0.37 -14.09
N GLN A 352 14.78 -0.44 -15.14
CA GLN A 352 15.74 -0.53 -16.25
C GLN A 352 15.10 -0.23 -17.62
N PRO A 353 14.66 0.99 -17.90
CA PRO A 353 14.13 1.33 -19.21
C PRO A 353 15.23 1.19 -20.28
N SER A 354 14.91 0.52 -21.39
CA SER A 354 15.79 0.43 -22.56
C SER A 354 15.87 1.76 -23.31
N ILE A 355 16.79 1.84 -24.27
CA ILE A 355 16.89 2.99 -25.19
C ILE A 355 15.61 3.11 -26.03
N ASP A 356 15.07 2.00 -26.52
CA ASP A 356 13.82 1.98 -27.29
C ASP A 356 12.65 2.52 -26.46
N ASN A 357 12.58 2.14 -25.18
CA ASN A 357 11.58 2.67 -24.25
C ASN A 357 11.74 4.19 -24.10
N LEU A 358 12.98 4.68 -23.90
CA LEU A 358 13.28 6.09 -23.78
C LEU A 358 12.88 6.88 -25.04
N ASN A 359 13.23 6.36 -26.23
CA ASN A 359 12.90 6.98 -27.50
C ASN A 359 11.38 7.09 -27.69
N LYS A 360 10.62 6.02 -27.39
CA LYS A 360 9.16 6.04 -27.51
C LYS A 360 8.52 7.04 -26.53
N ILE A 361 8.98 7.09 -25.29
CA ILE A 361 8.50 8.07 -24.31
C ILE A 361 8.86 9.51 -24.68
N SER A 362 9.99 9.70 -25.35
CA SER A 362 10.39 10.99 -25.91
C SER A 362 9.35 11.50 -26.91
N GLU A 363 8.85 10.62 -27.78
CA GLU A 363 7.75 10.94 -28.70
C GLU A 363 6.44 11.23 -27.96
N VAL A 364 6.12 10.49 -26.88
CA VAL A 364 4.94 10.80 -26.06
C VAL A 364 4.99 12.22 -25.50
N PHE A 365 6.14 12.70 -25.00
CA PHE A 365 6.26 14.07 -24.52
C PHE A 365 6.11 15.12 -25.63
N LYS A 366 6.57 14.83 -26.85
CA LYS A 366 6.38 15.68 -28.04
C LYS A 366 4.91 15.72 -28.46
N GLU A 367 4.23 14.57 -28.48
CA GLU A 367 2.80 14.46 -28.82
C GLU A 367 1.88 15.15 -27.80
N LEU A 368 2.28 15.13 -26.52
CA LEU A 368 1.64 15.93 -25.48
C LEU A 368 1.93 17.44 -25.61
N LYS A 369 2.80 17.82 -26.55
CA LYS A 369 3.29 19.19 -26.80
C LYS A 369 3.97 19.83 -25.61
N VAL A 370 4.47 19.04 -24.66
CA VAL A 370 5.17 19.56 -23.48
C VAL A 370 6.69 19.54 -23.64
N ALA A 371 7.22 18.96 -24.71
CA ALA A 371 8.64 19.08 -25.04
C ALA A 371 9.01 20.51 -25.49
N ASP A 372 10.20 20.97 -25.08
CA ASP A 372 10.82 22.20 -25.57
C ASP A 372 11.31 22.04 -27.02
N GLU A 373 11.50 23.15 -27.74
CA GLU A 373 12.04 23.12 -29.10
C GLU A 373 13.46 22.53 -29.16
N ASN A 374 14.24 22.70 -28.09
CA ASN A 374 15.60 22.16 -27.96
C ASN A 374 15.64 20.87 -27.13
N PHE A 375 14.53 20.15 -27.07
CA PHE A 375 14.38 18.94 -26.27
C PHE A 375 15.46 17.89 -26.57
N ARG A 376 16.07 17.36 -25.52
CA ARG A 376 17.17 16.38 -25.60
C ARG A 376 16.82 15.07 -24.92
N VAL A 377 17.34 14.00 -25.49
CA VAL A 377 17.28 12.66 -24.91
C VAL A 377 18.66 12.32 -24.36
N PHE A 378 18.73 12.02 -23.06
CA PHE A 378 19.97 11.70 -22.36
C PHE A 378 19.96 10.24 -21.91
N GLU A 379 20.88 9.46 -22.47
CA GLU A 379 20.97 8.02 -22.20
C GLU A 379 21.91 7.72 -21.04
N ARG A 380 21.59 6.70 -20.24
CA ARG A 380 22.54 6.17 -19.25
C ARG A 380 23.63 5.40 -19.99
N PRO A 381 24.92 5.71 -19.78
CA PRO A 381 26.01 5.05 -20.54
C PRO A 381 26.12 3.53 -20.34
N TYR A 382 25.29 2.93 -19.48
CA TYR A 382 25.23 1.49 -19.22
C TYR A 382 23.83 0.88 -19.46
N SER A 383 22.92 1.55 -20.18
CA SER A 383 21.69 0.88 -20.64
C SER A 383 22.08 -0.26 -21.59
N ARG A 384 21.59 -1.48 -21.36
CA ARG A 384 21.74 -2.55 -22.36
C ARG A 384 20.98 -2.12 -23.61
N LYS A 385 21.65 -2.07 -24.76
CA LYS A 385 20.96 -2.16 -26.06
C LYS A 385 20.24 -3.50 -26.07
N THR A 386 18.96 -3.49 -26.41
CA THR A 386 18.23 -4.71 -26.74
C THR A 386 18.91 -5.31 -27.96
N GLU A 387 19.38 -6.55 -27.86
CA GLU A 387 19.97 -7.29 -28.98
C GLU A 387 18.88 -7.62 -30.00
N SER A 388 18.47 -6.62 -30.79
CA SER A 388 17.57 -6.79 -31.93
C SER A 388 17.79 -5.75 -33.04
N ASP A 389 18.91 -5.01 -33.01
CA ASP A 389 19.34 -4.08 -34.06
C ASP A 389 20.52 -4.64 -34.87
#